data_AF-A0A563VUQ6-F1
#
_entry.id   AF-A0A563VUQ6-F1
#
_cell.length_a   1.000
_cell.length_b   1.000
_cell.length_c   1.000
_cell.angle_alpha   90.00
_cell.angle_beta   90.00
_cell.angle_gamma   90.00
#
_symmetry.space_group_name_H-M   'P 1'
#
loop_
_entity.id
_entity.type
_entity.pdbx_description
1 polymer ?
#
loop_
_entity_poly.entity_id
_entity_poly.type
_entity_poly.pdbx_seq_one_letter_code
_entity_poly.pdbx_strand_id
1 'polypeptide(L)' 'MNAHRIKTALTENGKLSLQNLPFKKGDEVEVIILERNSSQTAPGSYPLKGTVISYEYPFESATSFDDWEALK' A
#
# COMPACT_ATOMS: atom_id res chain seq x y z
N MET A 1 3.19 2.56 21.81
CA MET A 1 3.14 1.15 21.39
C MET A 1 4.07 0.99 20.19
N ASN A 2 5.10 0.14 20.28
CA ASN A 2 6.03 -0.09 19.18
C ASN A 2 5.63 -1.41 18.49
N ALA A 3 5.31 -1.35 17.19
CA ALA A 3 4.85 -2.53 16.45
C ALA A 3 5.97 -3.04 15.52
N HIS A 4 6.28 -4.33 15.62
CA HIS A 4 7.18 -4.99 14.68
C HIS A 4 6.36 -5.80 13.65
N ARG A 5 6.50 -5.47 12.36
CA ARG A 5 5.72 -6.10 11.29
C ARG A 5 6.54 -7.16 10.56
N ILE A 6 6.08 -8.41 10.61
CA ILE A 6 6.62 -9.53 9.83
C ILE A 6 5.60 -9.95 8.78
N LYS A 7 6.06 -10.23 7.56
CA LYS A 7 5.25 -10.78 6.46
C LYS A 7 5.66 -12.22 6.24
N THR A 8 4.75 -13.16 6.46
CA THR A 8 4.97 -14.58 6.17
C THR A 8 3.67 -15.21 5.66
N ALA A 9 3.79 -16.31 4.94
CA ALA A 9 2.65 -17.16 4.59
C ALA A 9 2.41 -18.20 5.69
N LEU A 10 1.18 -18.69 5.78
CA LEU A 10 0.86 -19.86 6.58
C LEU A 10 1.52 -21.08 5.94
N THR A 11 2.10 -21.96 6.76
CA THR A 11 2.61 -23.26 6.29
C THR A 11 1.48 -24.29 6.28
N GLU A 12 1.81 -25.55 5.99
CA GLU A 12 0.86 -26.65 6.07
C GLU A 12 0.09 -26.64 7.41
N ASN A 13 -1.20 -26.95 7.31
CA ASN A 13 -2.13 -27.05 8.43
C ASN A 13 -2.39 -25.75 9.20
N GLY A 14 -2.20 -24.58 8.57
CA GLY A 14 -2.52 -23.29 9.18
C GLY A 14 -1.59 -22.92 10.34
N LYS A 15 -0.41 -23.55 10.43
CA LYS A 15 0.59 -23.22 11.44
C LYS A 15 1.39 -21.98 11.03
N LEU A 16 1.66 -21.12 12.01
CA LEU A 16 2.52 -19.94 11.88
C LEU A 16 3.70 -20.08 12.85
N SER A 17 4.93 -20.07 12.34
CA SER A 17 6.15 -20.06 13.16
C SER A 17 6.83 -18.69 13.04
N LEU A 18 6.89 -17.96 14.15
CA LEU A 18 7.61 -16.68 14.24
C LEU A 18 8.95 -16.93 14.96
N GLN A 19 10.06 -16.59 14.31
CA GLN A 19 11.41 -16.80 14.82
C GLN A 19 12.19 -15.47 14.78
N ASN A 20 13.20 -15.35 15.64
CA ASN A 20 14.10 -14.19 15.70
C ASN A 20 13.38 -12.84 15.91
N LEU A 21 12.34 -12.83 16.74
CA LEU A 21 11.67 -11.58 17.12
C LEU A 21 12.59 -10.70 17.99
N PRO A 22 12.57 -9.37 17.84
CA PRO A 22 13.42 -8.46 18.60
C PRO A 22 12.91 -8.22 20.03
N PHE A 23 12.41 -9.26 20.70
CA PHE A 23 11.88 -9.23 22.07
C PHE A 23 12.75 -10.08 23.00
N LYS A 24 12.77 -9.72 24.27
CA LYS A 24 13.55 -10.41 25.30
C LYS A 24 12.64 -11.31 26.14
N LYS A 25 13.27 -12.22 26.89
CA LYS A 25 12.56 -13.06 27.86
C LYS A 25 11.85 -12.18 28.89
N GLY A 26 10.55 -12.40 29.05
CA GLY A 26 9.72 -11.68 30.02
C GLY A 26 8.97 -10.47 29.45
N ASP A 27 9.23 -10.11 28.19
CA ASP A 27 8.45 -9.08 27.51
C ASP A 27 7.03 -9.61 27.23
N GLU A 28 6.02 -8.84 27.60
CA GLU A 28 4.63 -9.10 27.18
C GLU A 28 4.43 -8.60 25.74
N VAL A 29 3.92 -9.47 24.88
CA VAL A 29 3.74 -9.19 23.45
C VAL A 29 2.32 -9.53 23.00
N GLU A 30 1.74 -8.67 22.19
CA GLU A 30 0.47 -8.90 21.51
C GLU A 30 0.71 -9.27 20.04
N VAL A 31 0.01 -10.29 19.54
CA VAL A 31 0.12 -10.75 18.15
C VAL A 31 -1.19 -10.50 17.42
N ILE A 32 -1.14 -9.69 16.37
CA ILE A 32 -2.28 -9.39 15.49
C ILE A 32 -2.04 -10.06 14.13
N ILE A 33 -2.93 -10.98 13.76
CA ILE A 33 -2.90 -11.66 12.44
C ILE A 33 -3.93 -10.99 11.55
N LEU A 34 -3.46 -10.39 10.46
CA LEU A 34 -4.32 -9.81 9.43
C LEU A 34 -4.22 -10.68 8.18
N GLU A 35 -5.35 -11.23 7.76
CA GLU A 35 -5.43 -11.84 6.44
C GLU A 35 -5.15 -10.76 5.40
N ARG A 36 -4.05 -10.92 4.68
CA ARG A 36 -3.84 -10.12 3.49
C ARG A 36 -4.71 -10.72 2.40
N ASN A 37 -5.92 -10.21 2.27
CA ASN A 37 -6.57 -10.21 0.98
C ASN A 37 -5.57 -9.53 0.04
N SER A 38 -4.97 -10.31 -0.87
CA SER A 38 -4.70 -9.72 -2.15
C SER A 38 -6.10 -9.33 -2.64
N SER A 39 -6.52 -8.10 -2.38
CA SER A 39 -7.05 -7.36 -3.51
C SER A 39 -5.92 -7.46 -4.54
N GLN A 40 -5.97 -8.54 -5.32
CA GLN A 40 -5.48 -8.51 -6.66
C GLN A 40 -6.11 -7.22 -7.15
N THR A 41 -5.27 -6.20 -7.25
CA THR A 41 -5.55 -5.01 -8.01
C THR A 41 -6.31 -5.53 -9.22
N ALA A 42 -7.64 -5.34 -9.22
CA ALA A 42 -8.49 -5.94 -10.24
C ALA A 42 -7.82 -5.65 -11.57
N PRO A 43 -7.69 -6.62 -12.49
CA PRO A 43 -7.02 -6.38 -13.77
C PRO A 43 -7.50 -5.04 -14.34
N GLY A 44 -6.61 -4.05 -14.41
CA GLY A 44 -6.97 -2.67 -14.77
C GLY A 44 -7.00 -1.61 -13.66
N SER A 45 -6.64 -1.89 -12.39
CA SER A 45 -6.66 -0.79 -11.37
C SER A 45 -5.55 0.24 -11.52
N TYR A 46 -4.59 0.00 -12.43
CA TYR A 46 -3.62 1.01 -12.86
C TYR A 46 -3.53 1.02 -14.39
N PRO A 47 -4.50 1.62 -15.08
CA PRO A 47 -4.59 1.59 -16.54
C PRO A 47 -3.41 2.27 -17.23
N LEU A 48 -2.74 3.18 -16.52
CA LEU A 48 -1.58 3.94 -17.00
C LEU A 48 -0.24 3.34 -16.55
N LYS A 49 -0.24 2.18 -15.88
CA LYS A 49 1.02 1.58 -15.41
C LYS A 49 1.84 1.08 -16.59
N GLY A 50 3.03 1.65 -16.78
CA GLY A 50 3.94 1.31 -17.88
C GLY A 50 3.70 2.11 -19.15
N THR A 51 2.75 3.05 -19.16
CA THR A 51 2.63 4.02 -20.25
C THR A 51 3.60 5.17 -20.02
N VAL A 52 4.25 5.62 -21.09
CA VAL A 52 5.09 6.82 -21.06
C VAL A 52 4.17 8.00 -21.35
N ILE A 53 3.90 8.83 -20.33
CA ILE A 53 3.11 10.05 -20.46
C ILE A 53 4.08 11.22 -20.55
N SER A 54 4.09 11.90 -21.69
CA SER A 54 4.87 13.13 -21.89
C SER A 54 3.94 14.32 -21.84
N TYR A 55 4.27 15.29 -20.99
CA TYR A 55 3.60 16.58 -20.93
C TYR A 55 4.49 17.62 -21.59
N GLU A 56 4.03 18.21 -22.69
CA GLU A 56 4.79 19.21 -23.44
C GLU A 56 5.00 20.50 -22.61
N TYR A 57 3.98 20.88 -21.83
CA TYR A 57 3.99 22.06 -20.95
C TYR A 57 3.49 21.69 -19.55
N PRO A 58 4.31 21.02 -18.71
CA PRO A 58 3.87 20.43 -17.45
C PRO A 58 3.51 21.46 -16.37
N PHE A 59 3.88 22.73 -16.57
CA PHE A 59 3.62 23.83 -15.64
C PHE A 59 2.52 24.78 -16.12
N GLU A 60 1.97 24.56 -17.31
CA GLU A 60 0.85 25.36 -17.79
C GLU A 60 -0.48 24.91 -17.17
N SER A 61 -1.45 25.81 -17.16
CA SER A 61 -2.79 25.49 -16.70
C SER A 61 -3.41 24.41 -17.58
N ALA A 62 -4.04 23.42 -16.96
CA ALA A 62 -4.72 22.34 -17.69
C ALA A 62 -5.96 22.83 -18.47
N THR A 63 -6.46 24.03 -18.16
CA THR A 63 -7.67 24.62 -18.76
C THR A 63 -7.52 26.13 -18.88
N SER A 64 -8.35 26.78 -19.70
CA SER A 64 -8.31 28.22 -19.87
C SER A 64 -8.81 28.96 -18.62
N PHE A 65 -8.50 30.25 -18.50
CA PHE A 65 -8.94 31.06 -17.36
C PHE A 65 -10.47 31.13 -17.25
N ASP A 66 -11.16 31.17 -18.38
CA ASP A 66 -12.62 31.31 -18.46
C ASP A 66 -13.40 30.04 -18.02
N ASP A 67 -12.72 28.90 -17.96
CA ASP A 67 -13.31 27.62 -17.50
C ASP A 67 -13.39 27.52 -15.97
N TRP A 68 -12.75 28.43 -15.23
CA TRP A 68 -12.76 28.42 -13.78
C TRP A 68 -14.04 29.06 -13.23
N GLU A 69 -14.97 28.22 -12.77
CA GLU A 69 -16.23 28.66 -12.14
C GLU A 69 -16.01 29.57 -10.91
N ALA A 70 -14.87 29.47 -10.22
CA ALA A 70 -14.54 30.32 -9.07
C ALA A 70 -14.24 31.79 -9.43
N LEU A 71 -14.05 32.09 -10.73
CA LEU A 71 -13.72 33.42 -11.24
C LEU A 71 -14.91 34.11 -11.91
N LYS A 72 -16.09 33.48 -11.89
CA LYS A 72 -17.38 34.05 -12.29
C LYS A 72 -18.09 34.67 -11.09
#